data_AF-A0A6N3BHL5-F1
#
_entry.id   AF-A0A6N3BHL5-F1
#
_cell.length_a   1.000
_cell.length_b   1.000
_cell.length_c   1.000
_cell.angle_alpha   90.00
_cell.angle_beta   90.00
_cell.angle_gamma   90.00
#
_symmetry.space_group_name_H-M   'P 1'
#
loop_
_entity.id
_entity.type
_entity.pdbx_description
1 polymer ?
#
loop_
_entity_poly.entity_id
_entity_poly.type
_entity_poly.pdbx_seq_one_letter_code
_entity_poly.pdbx_strand_id
1 'polypeptide(L)'
;MKGMQKIKRGKSFSGVVLYVLKPGSHHRTVPEVIGGNMTGDCSQELIDEFNLTKELRSDVAKPVWHNSLRLPQGESLTNEQWKRIADDYMKRMGFGDTHLRCYVLHDDQAGQHIHIIASRIDLNGGKLYLGKNENLISTRIISELETRYGLIETAQHKKPRQVKRRKISRNEEMLSRRTGIPSPKEALQQILDKSLANTPDLLTFIKRLEEAEVGWTANVASTGKMNGFSFEYTGIAFKASQLGKSYSWANLQKQLNYNPDHLEALRKDIQTKEVPVPVPVPVPVEQIARATVRGESIGDKIAEIELRLSEDRRNEIVEKILQKNAVKQQKHLSFVAWLASLKQYIELLRSFGKTILHKTHTTFSNIYSMKPLNNVIKIRL
;
A
#
# COMPACT_ATOMS: atom_id res chain seq x y z
N MET A 1 -14.23 -2.85 -9.47
CA MET A 1 -14.12 -2.14 -8.18
C MET A 1 -13.45 -0.75 -8.30
N LYS A 2 -13.89 0.28 -7.58
CA LYS A 2 -13.26 1.62 -7.56
C LYS A 2 -13.23 2.28 -6.17
N GLY A 3 -12.33 3.24 -5.96
CA GLY A 3 -12.39 4.12 -4.80
C GLY A 3 -13.53 5.14 -4.93
N MET A 4 -14.35 5.31 -3.88
CA MET A 4 -15.51 6.23 -3.98
C MET A 4 -15.12 7.69 -3.75
N GLN A 5 -14.13 7.94 -2.90
CA GLN A 5 -13.65 9.27 -2.55
C GLN A 5 -12.14 9.25 -2.44
N LYS A 6 -11.53 10.45 -2.38
CA LYS A 6 -10.12 10.56 -2.02
C LYS A 6 -9.91 10.01 -0.62
N ILE A 7 -8.83 9.28 -0.43
CA ILE A 7 -8.35 8.81 0.86
C ILE A 7 -8.23 10.01 1.82
N LYS A 8 -8.82 9.89 3.01
CA LYS A 8 -8.86 10.95 4.02
C LYS A 8 -7.99 10.59 5.22
N ARG A 9 -7.39 11.62 5.80
CA ARG A 9 -6.71 11.55 7.10
C ARG A 9 -7.43 12.43 8.11
N GLY A 10 -7.85 11.84 9.23
CA GLY A 10 -8.71 12.47 10.22
C GLY A 10 -8.01 12.67 11.57
N LYS A 11 -8.57 13.58 12.39
CA LYS A 11 -8.08 13.88 13.76
C LYS A 11 -8.66 12.96 14.84
N SER A 12 -9.85 12.39 14.59
CA SER A 12 -10.62 11.61 15.58
C SER A 12 -11.25 10.40 14.91
N PHE A 13 -11.14 9.23 15.56
CA PHE A 13 -11.78 8.00 15.14
C PHE A 13 -13.30 8.04 15.35
N SER A 14 -13.77 8.71 16.41
CA SER A 14 -15.21 8.81 16.72
C SER A 14 -16.03 9.33 15.55
N GLY A 15 -15.56 10.41 14.90
CA GLY A 15 -16.28 11.00 13.77
C GLY A 15 -16.44 10.03 12.59
N VAL A 16 -15.39 9.28 12.25
CA VAL A 16 -15.46 8.34 11.11
C VAL A 16 -16.21 7.06 11.47
N VAL A 17 -16.02 6.51 12.67
CA VAL A 17 -16.69 5.28 13.11
C VAL A 17 -18.20 5.52 13.20
N LEU A 18 -18.63 6.60 13.87
CA LEU A 18 -20.05 6.95 13.96
C LEU A 18 -20.66 7.25 12.60
N TYR A 19 -19.93 7.93 11.72
CA TYR A 19 -20.40 8.19 10.35
C TYR A 19 -20.62 6.90 9.57
N VAL A 20 -19.66 5.98 9.61
CA VAL A 20 -19.69 4.74 8.83
C VAL A 20 -20.69 3.72 9.40
N LEU A 21 -20.89 3.66 10.71
CA LEU A 21 -21.85 2.72 11.32
C LEU A 21 -23.28 3.26 11.39
N LYS A 22 -23.51 4.54 11.05
CA LYS A 22 -24.84 5.13 11.07
C LYS A 22 -25.73 4.52 9.98
N PRO A 23 -26.88 3.91 10.32
CA PRO A 23 -27.84 3.48 9.32
C PRO A 23 -28.38 4.67 8.52
N GLY A 24 -28.48 4.52 7.20
CA GLY A 24 -29.02 5.51 6.28
C GLY A 24 -30.18 4.93 5.48
N SER A 25 -31.15 5.77 5.10
CA SER A 25 -32.32 5.36 4.29
C SER A 25 -31.97 4.82 2.91
N HIS A 26 -30.77 5.12 2.41
CA HIS A 26 -30.26 4.64 1.13
C HIS A 26 -29.55 3.28 1.25
N HIS A 27 -29.27 2.80 2.47
CA HIS A 27 -28.69 1.49 2.68
C HIS A 27 -29.78 0.42 2.59
N ARG A 28 -29.49 -0.65 1.84
CA ARG A 28 -30.33 -1.85 1.75
C ARG A 28 -30.23 -2.71 3.00
N THR A 29 -29.07 -2.69 3.65
CA THR A 29 -28.77 -3.43 4.87
C THR A 29 -28.21 -2.49 5.93
N VAL A 30 -28.31 -2.89 7.20
CA VAL A 30 -27.64 -2.15 8.28
C VAL A 30 -26.13 -2.26 8.08
N PRO A 31 -25.36 -1.16 8.20
CA PRO A 31 -23.90 -1.22 8.18
C PRO A 31 -23.35 -2.21 9.21
N GLU A 32 -22.47 -3.09 8.77
CA GLU A 32 -21.92 -4.17 9.60
C GLU A 32 -20.40 -4.19 9.53
N VAL A 33 -19.74 -4.41 10.67
CA VAL A 33 -18.30 -4.67 10.72
C VAL A 33 -18.03 -6.11 10.27
N ILE A 34 -17.42 -6.28 9.10
CA ILE A 34 -17.22 -7.60 8.47
C ILE A 34 -15.79 -8.13 8.62
N GLY A 35 -14.87 -7.33 9.17
CA GLY A 35 -13.48 -7.77 9.35
C GLY A 35 -12.54 -6.67 9.80
N GLY A 36 -11.25 -7.00 9.74
CA GLY A 36 -10.16 -6.24 10.34
C GLY A 36 -9.39 -7.06 11.37
N ASN A 37 -8.56 -6.38 12.15
CA ASN A 37 -7.82 -6.96 13.27
C ASN A 37 -8.28 -6.40 14.63
N MET A 38 -9.42 -5.70 14.65
CA MET A 38 -10.01 -5.16 15.87
C MET A 38 -10.86 -6.19 16.60
N THR A 39 -10.98 -6.00 17.90
CA THR A 39 -11.74 -6.87 18.79
C THR A 39 -13.21 -6.47 18.90
N GLY A 40 -13.51 -5.17 18.88
CA GLY A 40 -14.87 -4.66 18.94
C GLY A 40 -15.60 -4.67 17.60
N ASP A 41 -16.93 -4.69 17.65
CA ASP A 41 -17.82 -4.60 16.48
C ASP A 41 -18.88 -3.49 16.61
N CYS A 42 -19.02 -2.90 17.79
CA CYS A 42 -19.88 -1.73 18.01
C CYS A 42 -19.07 -0.42 18.02
N SER A 43 -19.78 0.69 17.80
CA SER A 43 -19.18 2.03 17.67
C SER A 43 -18.27 2.39 18.85
N GLN A 44 -18.72 2.16 20.08
CA GLN A 44 -17.99 2.56 21.29
C GLN A 44 -16.69 1.75 21.45
N GLU A 45 -16.77 0.43 21.34
CA GLU A 45 -15.60 -0.45 21.46
C GLU A 45 -14.55 -0.16 20.38
N LEU A 46 -14.98 0.03 19.13
CA LEU A 46 -14.07 0.40 18.05
C LEU A 46 -13.37 1.73 18.32
N ILE A 47 -14.12 2.73 18.80
CA ILE A 47 -13.56 4.05 19.13
C ILE A 47 -12.51 3.92 20.23
N ASP A 48 -12.83 3.20 21.30
CA ASP A 48 -11.94 3.02 22.45
C ASP A 48 -10.67 2.27 22.04
N GLU A 49 -10.81 1.18 21.28
CA GLU A 49 -9.67 0.39 20.81
C GLU A 49 -8.78 1.17 19.83
N PHE A 50 -9.36 1.95 18.91
CA PHE A 50 -8.57 2.84 18.06
C PHE A 50 -7.85 3.94 18.86
N ASN A 51 -8.49 4.50 19.89
CA ASN A 51 -7.91 5.55 20.71
C ASN A 51 -6.68 5.07 21.50
N LEU A 52 -6.57 3.77 21.82
CA LEU A 52 -5.34 3.20 22.38
C LEU A 52 -4.12 3.51 21.50
N THR A 53 -4.25 3.42 20.17
CA THR A 53 -3.13 3.76 19.25
C THR A 53 -2.78 5.24 19.27
N LYS A 54 -3.76 6.12 19.53
CA LYS A 54 -3.55 7.58 19.62
C LYS A 54 -2.77 7.95 20.88
N GLU A 55 -2.97 7.22 21.98
CA GLU A 55 -2.21 7.42 23.23
C GLU A 55 -0.73 7.09 23.06
N LEU A 56 -0.39 6.10 22.21
CA LEU A 56 1.02 5.74 21.92
C LEU A 56 1.81 6.88 21.26
N ARG A 57 1.12 7.74 20.50
CA ARG A 57 1.68 8.85 19.70
C ARG A 57 0.72 10.05 19.70
N SER A 58 0.60 10.70 20.84
CA SER A 58 -0.26 11.87 21.04
C SER A 58 0.15 13.10 20.21
N ASP A 59 1.40 13.13 19.74
CA ASP A 59 1.95 14.14 18.82
C ASP A 59 1.35 14.08 17.41
N VAL A 60 0.75 12.95 17.02
CA VAL A 60 0.20 12.75 15.68
C VAL A 60 -1.17 13.42 15.56
N ALA A 61 -1.19 14.61 14.94
CA ALA A 61 -2.41 15.40 14.77
C ALA A 61 -3.53 14.72 13.94
N LYS A 62 -3.17 13.77 13.05
CA LYS A 62 -4.13 13.07 12.18
C LYS A 62 -3.89 11.56 12.17
N PRO A 63 -4.25 10.82 13.23
CA PRO A 63 -3.94 9.39 13.36
C PRO A 63 -4.84 8.52 12.47
N VAL A 64 -5.99 9.01 12.04
CA VAL A 64 -6.97 8.23 11.27
C VAL A 64 -6.59 8.17 9.80
N TRP A 65 -6.76 6.99 9.20
CA TRP A 65 -6.77 6.77 7.77
C TRP A 65 -8.12 6.17 7.36
N HIS A 66 -8.77 6.74 6.35
CA HIS A 66 -10.08 6.29 5.86
C HIS A 66 -10.12 6.24 4.34
N ASN A 67 -10.61 5.13 3.82
CA ASN A 67 -10.92 4.95 2.40
C ASN A 67 -12.20 4.13 2.22
N SER A 68 -12.74 4.10 1.00
CA SER A 68 -13.81 3.18 0.66
C SER A 68 -13.66 2.60 -0.74
N LEU A 69 -13.99 1.33 -0.88
CA LEU A 69 -13.90 0.54 -2.11
C LEU A 69 -15.30 0.07 -2.49
N ARG A 70 -15.68 0.25 -3.75
CA ARG A 70 -17.02 -0.06 -4.27
C ARG A 70 -16.98 -0.99 -5.46
N LEU A 71 -17.84 -1.98 -5.48
CA LEU A 71 -18.07 -2.84 -6.65
C LEU A 71 -18.98 -2.15 -7.67
N PRO A 72 -18.91 -2.50 -8.96
CA PRO A 72 -19.90 -2.11 -9.94
C PRO A 72 -21.29 -2.60 -9.57
N GLN A 73 -22.31 -1.91 -10.07
CA GLN A 73 -23.69 -2.31 -9.88
C GLN A 73 -23.90 -3.73 -10.44
N GLY A 74 -24.53 -4.61 -9.65
CA GLY A 74 -24.80 -6.01 -10.02
C GLY A 74 -23.71 -7.01 -9.61
N GLU A 75 -22.53 -6.55 -9.19
CA GLU A 75 -21.50 -7.39 -8.59
C GLU A 75 -21.63 -7.39 -7.06
N SER A 76 -21.47 -8.56 -6.43
CA SER A 76 -21.54 -8.73 -4.98
C SER A 76 -20.53 -9.77 -4.51
N LEU A 77 -20.08 -9.61 -3.28
CA LEU A 77 -19.11 -10.49 -2.62
C LEU A 77 -19.62 -10.88 -1.24
N THR A 78 -19.24 -12.08 -0.78
CA THR A 78 -19.47 -12.49 0.61
C THR A 78 -18.58 -11.71 1.57
N ASN A 79 -18.92 -11.71 2.86
CA ASN A 79 -18.13 -11.07 3.90
C ASN A 79 -16.68 -11.59 3.92
N GLU A 80 -16.48 -12.89 3.71
CA GLU A 80 -15.16 -13.53 3.66
C GLU A 80 -14.35 -13.08 2.44
N GLN A 81 -15.00 -12.93 1.28
CA GLN A 81 -14.33 -12.42 0.07
C GLN A 81 -13.91 -10.97 0.27
N TRP A 82 -14.79 -10.13 0.82
CA TRP A 82 -14.46 -8.75 1.16
C TRP A 82 -13.31 -8.66 2.14
N LYS A 83 -13.33 -9.45 3.21
CA LYS A 83 -12.25 -9.48 4.20
C LYS A 83 -10.91 -9.80 3.55
N ARG A 84 -10.84 -10.85 2.70
CA ARG A 84 -9.60 -11.23 1.99
C ARG A 84 -9.10 -10.11 1.08
N ILE A 85 -10.00 -9.49 0.30
CA ILE A 85 -9.64 -8.38 -0.60
C ILE A 85 -9.17 -7.17 0.19
N ALA A 86 -9.84 -6.83 1.30
CA ALA A 86 -9.49 -5.71 2.15
C ALA A 86 -8.15 -5.91 2.86
N ASP A 87 -7.84 -7.14 3.32
CA ASP A 87 -6.55 -7.48 3.91
C ASP A 87 -5.40 -7.39 2.88
N ASP A 88 -5.59 -7.94 1.66
CA ASP A 88 -4.59 -7.82 0.56
C ASP A 88 -4.40 -6.35 0.15
N TYR A 89 -5.50 -5.60 0.04
CA TYR A 89 -5.46 -4.17 -0.22
C TYR A 89 -4.64 -3.40 0.83
N MET A 90 -4.89 -3.66 2.13
CA MET A 90 -4.16 -2.98 3.21
C MET A 90 -2.67 -3.33 3.23
N LYS A 91 -2.33 -4.60 3.01
CA LYS A 91 -0.94 -5.06 2.89
C LYS A 91 -0.22 -4.35 1.74
N ARG A 92 -0.84 -4.26 0.56
CA ARG A 92 -0.28 -3.57 -0.61
C ARG A 92 -0.18 -2.05 -0.45
N MET A 93 -1.08 -1.45 0.33
CA MET A 93 -1.01 -0.04 0.70
C MET A 93 0.16 0.27 1.65
N GLY A 94 0.78 -0.75 2.23
CA GLY A 94 1.92 -0.65 3.14
C GLY A 94 1.54 -0.59 4.61
N PHE A 95 0.32 -0.99 4.96
CA PHE A 95 -0.07 -1.19 6.37
C PHE A 95 0.44 -2.56 6.84
N GLY A 96 0.98 -2.58 8.06
CA GLY A 96 1.35 -3.82 8.73
C GLY A 96 0.16 -4.48 9.41
N ASP A 97 0.37 -5.68 9.92
CA ASP A 97 -0.65 -6.44 10.66
C ASP A 97 -0.93 -5.84 12.05
N THR A 98 0.00 -5.03 12.56
CA THR A 98 -0.06 -4.29 13.82
C THR A 98 -0.68 -2.90 13.69
N HIS A 99 -1.07 -2.46 12.49
CA HIS A 99 -1.92 -1.28 12.33
C HIS A 99 -3.37 -1.69 12.56
N LEU A 100 -4.00 -1.17 13.62
CA LEU A 100 -5.42 -1.43 13.87
C LEU A 100 -6.28 -0.99 12.69
N ARG A 101 -7.23 -1.82 12.28
CA ARG A 101 -8.12 -1.59 11.15
C ARG A 101 -9.43 -2.36 11.28
N CYS A 102 -10.51 -1.77 10.80
CA CYS A 102 -11.80 -2.43 10.63
C CYS A 102 -12.41 -2.13 9.25
N TYR A 103 -13.25 -3.05 8.79
CA TYR A 103 -13.95 -2.99 7.53
C TYR A 103 -15.45 -2.99 7.78
N VAL A 104 -16.14 -1.96 7.31
CA VAL A 104 -17.60 -1.85 7.46
C VAL A 104 -18.24 -2.00 6.09
N LEU A 105 -19.14 -2.96 5.97
CA LEU A 105 -19.87 -3.25 4.75
C LEU A 105 -21.14 -2.43 4.66
N HIS A 106 -21.31 -1.78 3.51
CA HIS A 106 -22.54 -1.10 3.11
C HIS A 106 -23.05 -1.72 1.80
N ASP A 107 -24.36 -1.77 1.64
CA ASP A 107 -25.01 -2.08 0.37
C ASP A 107 -26.08 -1.03 0.07
N ASP A 108 -26.11 -0.53 -1.16
CA ASP A 108 -27.05 0.49 -1.62
C ASP A 108 -27.41 0.24 -3.10
N GLN A 109 -28.26 1.09 -3.67
CA GLN A 109 -28.71 0.93 -5.05
C GLN A 109 -27.59 0.94 -6.10
N ALA A 110 -26.47 1.62 -5.82
CA ALA A 110 -25.32 1.72 -6.70
C ALA A 110 -24.31 0.56 -6.49
N GLY A 111 -24.57 -0.36 -5.56
CA GLY A 111 -23.80 -1.58 -5.33
C GLY A 111 -23.08 -1.61 -3.99
N GLN A 112 -22.56 -2.80 -3.68
CA GLN A 112 -21.89 -3.09 -2.44
C GLN A 112 -20.56 -2.33 -2.33
N HIS A 113 -20.26 -1.82 -1.14
CA HIS A 113 -19.01 -1.13 -0.87
C HIS A 113 -18.57 -1.30 0.58
N ILE A 114 -17.25 -1.24 0.80
CA ILE A 114 -16.69 -1.25 2.15
C ILE A 114 -16.08 0.10 2.47
N HIS A 115 -16.24 0.51 3.73
CA HIS A 115 -15.41 1.51 4.36
C HIS A 115 -14.26 0.83 5.10
N ILE A 116 -13.04 1.30 4.85
CA ILE A 116 -11.83 0.83 5.53
C ILE A 116 -11.36 1.96 6.44
N ILE A 117 -11.38 1.70 7.74
CA ILE A 117 -10.86 2.60 8.76
C ILE A 117 -9.61 1.95 9.33
N ALA A 118 -8.51 2.69 9.40
CA ALA A 118 -7.26 2.21 9.97
C ALA A 118 -6.57 3.29 10.81
N SER A 119 -5.84 2.87 11.83
CA SER A 119 -4.85 3.73 12.48
C SER A 119 -3.62 3.83 11.60
N ARG A 120 -3.09 5.04 11.48
CA ARG A 120 -1.78 5.29 10.89
C ARG A 120 -0.65 4.96 11.87
N ILE A 121 -0.95 4.74 13.14
CA ILE A 121 0.04 4.45 14.16
C ILE A 121 0.05 2.93 14.35
N ASP A 122 1.20 2.35 14.10
CA ASP A 122 1.45 0.95 14.35
C ASP A 122 1.52 0.65 15.85
N LEU A 123 0.93 -0.45 16.29
CA LEU A 123 1.03 -0.89 17.69
C LEU A 123 2.46 -1.27 18.09
N ASN A 124 3.27 -1.75 17.15
CA ASN A 124 4.64 -2.18 17.42
C ASN A 124 5.62 -1.01 17.23
N GLY A 125 5.96 -0.35 18.34
CA GLY A 125 6.91 0.75 18.36
C GLY A 125 6.36 2.10 17.88
N GLY A 126 5.04 2.23 17.66
CA GLY A 126 4.41 3.51 17.34
C GLY A 126 4.78 4.06 15.96
N LYS A 127 5.21 3.20 15.03
CA LYS A 127 5.64 3.61 13.70
C LYS A 127 4.47 4.27 12.96
N LEU A 128 4.70 5.47 12.45
CA LEU A 128 3.67 6.23 11.72
C LEU A 128 3.67 5.91 10.23
N TYR A 129 2.52 5.50 9.70
CA TYR A 129 2.25 5.44 8.27
C TYR A 129 2.18 6.86 7.69
N LEU A 130 3.25 7.25 6.99
CA LEU A 130 3.39 8.58 6.40
C LEU A 130 2.59 8.74 5.11
N GLY A 131 2.46 7.68 4.30
CA GLY A 131 1.77 7.58 3.00
C GLY A 131 2.12 8.66 1.97
N LYS A 132 2.49 8.29 0.73
CA LYS A 132 2.77 9.23 -0.36
C LYS A 132 2.01 8.83 -1.62
N ASN A 133 1.36 9.78 -2.28
CA ASN A 133 0.57 9.53 -3.49
C ASN A 133 -0.49 8.41 -3.31
N GLU A 134 -1.11 8.34 -2.13
CA GLU A 134 -1.95 7.21 -1.71
C GLU A 134 -3.08 6.92 -2.70
N ASN A 135 -3.75 7.95 -3.24
CA ASN A 135 -4.83 7.76 -4.21
C ASN A 135 -4.34 7.12 -5.53
N LEU A 136 -3.13 7.49 -5.98
CA LEU A 136 -2.52 6.91 -7.18
C LEU A 136 -2.14 5.44 -6.93
N ILE A 137 -1.54 5.16 -5.78
CA ILE A 137 -1.16 3.81 -5.36
C ILE A 137 -2.42 2.94 -5.20
N SER A 138 -3.45 3.44 -4.53
CA SER A 138 -4.74 2.78 -4.32
C SER A 138 -5.40 2.44 -5.65
N THR A 139 -5.45 3.38 -6.60
CA THR A 139 -6.02 3.11 -7.95
C THR A 139 -5.32 1.96 -8.65
N ARG A 140 -3.97 1.92 -8.58
CA ARG A 140 -3.18 0.83 -9.14
C ARG A 140 -3.47 -0.49 -8.43
N ILE A 141 -3.49 -0.50 -7.10
CA ILE A 141 -3.77 -1.70 -6.29
C ILE A 141 -5.17 -2.23 -6.59
N ILE A 142 -6.18 -1.37 -6.68
CA ILE A 142 -7.56 -1.77 -6.99
C ILE A 142 -7.60 -2.52 -8.32
N SER A 143 -6.95 -2.00 -9.37
CA SER A 143 -6.88 -2.68 -10.67
C SER A 143 -6.16 -4.03 -10.58
N GLU A 144 -5.06 -4.11 -9.83
CA GLU A 144 -4.36 -5.40 -9.61
C GLU A 144 -5.21 -6.40 -8.81
N LEU A 145 -6.08 -5.93 -7.90
CA LEU A 145 -7.00 -6.77 -7.15
C LEU A 145 -8.19 -7.24 -8.01
N GLU A 146 -8.71 -6.40 -8.89
CA GLU A 146 -9.76 -6.80 -9.85
C GLU A 146 -9.31 -8.02 -10.65
N THR A 147 -8.13 -7.95 -11.28
CA THR A 147 -7.56 -9.08 -12.03
C THR A 147 -7.27 -10.29 -11.15
N ARG A 148 -6.72 -10.10 -9.95
CA ARG A 148 -6.36 -11.21 -9.04
C ARG A 148 -7.57 -11.99 -8.55
N TYR A 149 -8.65 -11.29 -8.20
CA TYR A 149 -9.85 -11.90 -7.60
C TYR A 149 -10.97 -12.17 -8.62
N GLY A 150 -10.69 -11.94 -9.92
CA GLY A 150 -11.66 -12.17 -11.00
C GLY A 150 -12.88 -11.24 -10.91
N LEU A 151 -12.69 -10.01 -10.44
CA LEU A 151 -13.75 -9.00 -10.34
C LEU A 151 -13.96 -8.30 -11.68
N ILE A 152 -15.10 -7.65 -11.84
CA ILE A 152 -15.37 -6.80 -13.00
C ILE A 152 -14.37 -5.64 -13.03
N GLU A 153 -13.56 -5.61 -14.08
CA GLU A 153 -12.58 -4.56 -14.34
C GLU A 153 -13.29 -3.24 -14.67
N THR A 154 -13.10 -2.22 -13.82
CA THR A 154 -13.77 -0.92 -13.98
C THR A 154 -12.97 0.10 -14.76
N ALA A 155 -11.67 -0.12 -14.93
CA ALA A 155 -10.80 0.72 -15.73
C ALA A 155 -10.45 0.02 -17.03
N GLN A 156 -10.70 0.66 -18.17
CA GLN A 156 -10.02 0.28 -19.41
C GLN A 156 -8.52 0.45 -19.17
N HIS A 157 -7.78 -0.65 -19.12
CA HIS A 157 -6.32 -0.64 -19.06
C HIS A 157 -5.77 0.27 -20.17
N LYS A 158 -5.47 1.54 -19.83
CA LYS A 158 -4.43 2.24 -20.57
C LYS A 158 -3.17 1.46 -20.25
N LYS A 159 -2.80 0.54 -21.16
CA LYS A 159 -1.52 -0.17 -21.19
C LYS A 159 -0.45 0.76 -20.62
N PRO A 160 0.46 0.27 -19.76
CA PRO A 160 1.44 1.10 -19.07
C PRO A 160 1.97 2.11 -20.06
N ARG A 161 1.62 3.38 -19.83
CA ARG A 161 1.83 4.46 -20.77
C ARG A 161 3.31 4.39 -21.12
N GLN A 162 3.65 3.96 -22.34
CA GLN A 162 5.04 3.85 -22.78
C GLN A 162 5.77 5.07 -22.26
N VAL A 163 6.86 4.85 -21.51
CA VAL A 163 7.58 5.89 -20.79
C VAL A 163 7.91 6.97 -21.81
N LYS A 164 7.10 8.04 -21.85
CA LYS A 164 7.14 8.97 -22.97
C LYS A 164 8.52 9.64 -22.95
N ARG A 165 9.25 9.50 -24.06
CA ARG A 165 10.49 10.23 -24.33
C ARG A 165 10.29 11.70 -24.01
N ARG A 166 11.31 12.36 -23.45
CA ARG A 166 11.26 13.83 -23.33
C ARG A 166 11.30 14.37 -24.75
N LYS A 167 10.20 15.04 -25.16
CA LYS A 167 10.15 15.71 -26.46
C LYS A 167 11.34 16.65 -26.60
N ILE A 168 11.92 16.65 -27.79
CA ILE A 168 12.94 17.58 -28.27
C ILE A 168 12.37 19.00 -28.20
N SER A 169 13.23 20.02 -28.06
CA SER A 169 12.76 21.41 -28.01
C SER A 169 12.06 21.78 -29.32
N ARG A 170 11.05 22.67 -29.29
CA ARG A 170 10.31 23.12 -30.48
C ARG A 170 11.25 23.68 -31.57
N ASN A 171 12.35 24.31 -31.16
CA ASN A 171 13.36 24.84 -32.08
C ASN A 171 14.20 23.73 -32.72
N GLU A 172 14.59 22.71 -31.97
CA GLU A 172 15.33 21.55 -32.47
C GLU A 172 14.46 20.71 -33.42
N GLU A 173 13.16 20.55 -33.13
CA GLU A 173 12.21 19.87 -34.01
C GLU A 173 12.01 20.63 -35.33
N MET A 174 11.91 21.96 -35.30
CA MET A 174 11.82 22.78 -36.51
C MET A 174 13.11 22.75 -37.34
N LEU A 175 14.29 22.70 -36.71
CA LEU A 175 15.56 22.57 -37.41
C LEU A 175 15.72 21.19 -38.06
N SER A 176 15.45 20.10 -37.33
CA SER A 176 15.48 18.72 -37.86
C SER A 176 14.52 18.52 -39.04
N ARG A 177 13.30 19.08 -38.96
CA ARG A 177 12.35 19.07 -40.09
C ARG A 177 12.82 19.88 -41.30
N ARG A 178 13.63 20.92 -41.12
CA ARG A 178 14.15 21.76 -42.21
C ARG A 178 15.41 21.19 -42.84
N THR A 179 16.28 20.53 -42.08
CA THR A 179 17.56 20.01 -42.56
C THR A 179 17.51 18.53 -42.94
N GLY A 180 16.51 17.78 -42.48
CA GLY A 180 16.41 16.33 -42.70
C GLY A 180 17.39 15.50 -41.87
N ILE A 181 18.19 16.14 -41.01
CA ILE A 181 19.21 15.49 -40.16
C ILE A 181 18.65 15.40 -38.73
N PRO A 182 18.63 14.21 -38.10
CA PRO A 182 18.17 14.07 -36.72
C PRO A 182 19.04 14.89 -35.78
N SER A 183 18.42 15.52 -34.79
CA SER A 183 19.16 16.28 -33.77
C SER A 183 20.16 15.36 -33.05
N PRO A 184 21.32 15.87 -32.57
CA PRO A 184 22.29 15.06 -31.82
C PRO A 184 21.65 14.28 -30.66
N LYS A 185 20.62 14.87 -30.05
CA LYS A 185 19.82 14.24 -29.00
C LYS A 185 18.96 13.06 -29.51
N GLU A 186 18.32 13.19 -30.66
CA GLU A 186 17.55 12.10 -31.30
C GLU A 186 18.46 10.97 -31.75
N ALA A 187 19.57 11.29 -32.41
CA ALA A 187 20.55 10.33 -32.85
C ALA A 187 21.10 9.53 -31.65
N LEU A 188 21.47 10.23 -30.58
CA LEU A 188 21.93 9.59 -29.34
C LEU A 188 20.84 8.71 -28.69
N GLN A 189 19.57 9.14 -28.67
CA GLN A 189 18.47 8.29 -28.19
C GLN A 189 18.32 7.01 -29.02
N GLN A 190 18.45 7.10 -30.35
CA GLN A 190 18.38 5.93 -31.23
C GLN A 190 19.57 4.98 -31.02
N ILE A 191 20.78 5.52 -30.84
CA ILE A 191 21.96 4.72 -30.52
C ILE A 191 21.75 4.00 -29.19
N LEU A 192 21.30 4.70 -28.14
CA LEU A 192 21.04 4.09 -26.84
C LEU A 192 19.97 2.99 -26.92
N ASP A 193 18.89 3.21 -27.68
CA ASP A 193 17.84 2.21 -27.87
C ASP A 193 18.38 0.95 -28.58
N LYS A 194 19.22 1.12 -29.60
CA LYS A 194 19.91 0.01 -30.28
C LYS A 194 20.87 -0.72 -29.34
N SER A 195 21.64 0.03 -28.55
CA SER A 195 22.59 -0.54 -27.61
C SER A 195 21.90 -1.34 -26.50
N LEU A 196 20.67 -0.97 -26.10
CA LEU A 196 19.85 -1.68 -25.10
C LEU A 196 19.06 -2.88 -25.66
N ALA A 197 19.13 -3.15 -26.98
CA ALA A 197 18.41 -4.27 -27.58
C ALA A 197 18.86 -5.62 -27.01
N ASN A 198 17.90 -6.52 -26.81
CA ASN A 198 18.10 -7.87 -26.26
C ASN A 198 18.64 -7.90 -24.82
N THR A 199 18.35 -6.87 -24.01
CA THR A 199 18.66 -6.81 -22.57
C THR A 199 20.11 -7.20 -22.24
N PRO A 200 21.11 -6.44 -22.76
CA PRO A 200 22.52 -6.76 -22.57
C PRO A 200 22.93 -6.60 -21.10
N ASP A 201 24.04 -7.23 -20.74
CA ASP A 201 24.76 -6.85 -19.52
C ASP A 201 25.41 -5.46 -19.66
N LEU A 202 25.94 -4.94 -18.56
CA LEU A 202 26.50 -3.60 -18.50
C LEU A 202 27.74 -3.40 -19.39
N LEU A 203 28.61 -4.41 -19.48
CA LEU A 203 29.84 -4.34 -20.27
C LEU A 203 29.52 -4.39 -21.76
N THR A 204 28.61 -5.29 -22.15
CA THR A 204 28.09 -5.38 -23.51
C THR A 204 27.40 -4.09 -23.93
N PHE A 205 26.64 -3.47 -23.04
CA PHE A 205 26.02 -2.16 -23.31
C PHE A 205 27.06 -1.08 -23.57
N ILE A 206 28.10 -1.00 -22.73
CA ILE A 206 29.18 -0.02 -22.87
C ILE A 206 29.97 -0.22 -24.15
N LYS A 207 30.34 -1.47 -24.47
CA LYS A 207 31.04 -1.80 -25.71
C LYS A 207 30.26 -1.33 -26.96
N ARG A 208 28.94 -1.55 -26.97
CA ARG A 208 28.07 -1.07 -28.07
C ARG A 208 28.00 0.45 -28.18
N LEU A 209 28.18 1.18 -27.07
CA LEU A 209 28.25 2.65 -27.10
C LEU A 209 29.58 3.12 -27.69
N GLU A 210 30.69 2.48 -27.30
CA GLU A 210 32.02 2.79 -27.83
C GLU A 210 32.11 2.49 -29.33
N GLU A 211 31.56 1.36 -29.78
CA GLU A 211 31.43 1.01 -31.21
C GLU A 211 30.58 2.01 -32.01
N ALA A 212 29.66 2.73 -31.34
CA ALA A 212 28.84 3.78 -31.93
C ALA A 212 29.42 5.18 -31.70
N GLU A 213 30.69 5.28 -31.30
CA GLU A 213 31.41 6.54 -31.03
C GLU A 213 30.73 7.43 -29.98
N VAL A 214 30.00 6.82 -29.04
CA VAL A 214 29.38 7.51 -27.92
C VAL A 214 30.30 7.43 -26.71
N GLY A 215 30.85 8.59 -26.32
CA GLY A 215 31.56 8.72 -25.05
C GLY A 215 30.59 8.53 -23.88
N TRP A 216 31.07 7.95 -22.79
CA TRP A 216 30.24 7.73 -21.60
C TRP A 216 31.02 8.01 -20.32
N THR A 217 30.30 8.42 -19.28
CA THR A 217 30.86 8.63 -17.95
C THR A 217 29.86 8.10 -16.92
N ALA A 218 30.32 7.19 -16.07
CA ALA A 218 29.54 6.69 -14.95
C ALA A 218 29.68 7.64 -13.75
N ASN A 219 28.57 8.26 -13.33
CA ASN A 219 28.56 9.12 -12.15
C ASN A 219 28.30 8.26 -10.91
N VAL A 220 29.36 7.96 -10.15
CA VAL A 220 29.29 7.17 -8.91
C VAL A 220 29.54 8.09 -7.72
N ALA A 221 28.69 8.04 -6.70
CA ALA A 221 28.89 8.80 -5.46
C ALA A 221 30.09 8.24 -4.67
N SER A 222 30.66 9.04 -3.76
CA SER A 222 31.72 8.59 -2.84
C SER A 222 31.32 7.37 -2.00
N THR A 223 30.02 7.16 -1.77
CA THR A 223 29.44 5.98 -1.10
C THR A 223 29.43 4.72 -1.97
N GLY A 224 29.91 4.79 -3.22
CA GLY A 224 29.93 3.70 -4.18
C GLY A 224 28.62 3.49 -4.95
N LYS A 225 27.58 4.27 -4.66
CA LYS A 225 26.28 4.19 -5.34
C LYS A 225 26.32 4.84 -6.72
N MET A 226 25.92 4.11 -7.77
CA MET A 226 25.76 4.64 -9.11
C MET A 226 24.54 5.59 -9.19
N ASN A 227 24.78 6.84 -9.58
CA ASN A 227 23.74 7.87 -9.78
C ASN A 227 23.23 7.88 -11.23
N GLY A 228 24.09 7.56 -12.20
CA GLY A 228 23.72 7.37 -13.61
C GLY A 228 24.78 7.79 -14.61
N PHE A 229 24.44 7.76 -15.90
CA PHE A 229 25.36 8.06 -16.98
C PHE A 229 25.27 9.50 -17.48
N SER A 230 26.42 10.01 -17.91
CA SER A 230 26.52 11.09 -18.89
C SER A 230 27.01 10.48 -20.20
N PHE A 231 26.41 10.87 -21.33
CA PHE A 231 26.79 10.41 -22.66
C PHE A 231 27.24 11.60 -23.48
N GLU A 232 28.35 11.45 -24.21
CA GLU A 232 28.88 12.44 -25.12
C GLU A 232 28.76 11.93 -26.54
N TYR A 233 28.14 12.72 -27.41
CA TYR A 233 27.99 12.38 -28.82
C TYR A 233 28.19 13.64 -29.64
N THR A 234 29.03 13.56 -30.68
CA THR A 234 29.38 14.70 -31.55
C THR A 234 29.89 15.93 -30.77
N GLY A 235 30.64 15.71 -29.68
CA GLY A 235 31.16 16.76 -28.80
C GLY A 235 30.13 17.40 -27.86
N ILE A 236 28.92 16.84 -27.75
CA ILE A 236 27.86 17.35 -26.88
C ILE A 236 27.56 16.32 -25.79
N ALA A 237 27.72 16.73 -24.53
CA ALA A 237 27.41 15.90 -23.37
C ALA A 237 25.95 16.05 -22.91
N PHE A 238 25.27 14.92 -22.73
CA PHE A 238 23.91 14.81 -22.20
C PHE A 238 23.90 13.94 -20.94
N LYS A 239 23.29 14.44 -19.86
CA LYS A 239 22.93 13.55 -18.75
C LYS A 239 21.86 12.58 -19.24
N ALA A 240 21.97 11.30 -18.91
CA ALA A 240 21.03 10.29 -19.38
C ALA A 240 19.55 10.63 -19.02
N SER A 241 19.32 11.24 -17.85
CA SER A 241 17.99 11.71 -17.42
C SER A 241 17.42 12.86 -18.27
N GLN A 242 18.26 13.63 -18.98
CA GLN A 242 17.84 14.67 -19.93
C GLN A 242 17.35 14.07 -21.25
N LEU A 243 17.89 12.91 -21.64
CA LEU A 243 17.45 12.15 -22.80
C LEU A 243 16.08 11.50 -22.58
N GLY A 244 15.74 11.14 -21.34
CA GLY A 244 14.43 10.61 -21.02
C GLY A 244 14.40 9.83 -19.71
N LYS A 245 13.19 9.59 -19.19
CA LYS A 245 13.04 8.77 -17.97
C LYS A 245 13.50 7.32 -18.19
N SER A 246 13.32 6.78 -19.39
CA SER A 246 13.81 5.44 -19.76
C SER A 246 15.32 5.29 -19.55
N TYR A 247 16.09 6.34 -19.83
CA TYR A 247 17.55 6.34 -19.71
C TYR A 247 18.07 6.77 -18.32
N SER A 248 17.19 7.06 -17.35
CA SER A 248 17.65 7.27 -15.97
C SER A 248 18.22 5.97 -15.40
N TRP A 249 19.24 6.02 -14.55
CA TRP A 249 19.88 4.82 -13.98
C TRP A 249 18.89 3.79 -13.42
N ALA A 250 17.92 4.21 -12.61
CA ALA A 250 16.91 3.32 -12.02
C ALA A 250 16.03 2.57 -13.05
N ASN A 251 15.96 3.05 -14.29
CA ASN A 251 15.24 2.40 -15.38
C ASN A 251 16.18 1.67 -16.34
N LEU A 252 17.39 2.19 -16.59
CA LEU A 252 18.43 1.44 -17.32
C LEU A 252 18.80 0.16 -16.59
N GLN A 253 18.98 0.22 -15.26
CA GLN A 253 19.27 -0.95 -14.43
C GLN A 253 18.20 -2.05 -14.56
N LYS A 254 16.95 -1.71 -14.90
CA LYS A 254 15.88 -2.70 -15.13
C LYS A 254 15.89 -3.28 -16.55
N GLN A 255 16.51 -2.58 -17.49
CA GLN A 255 16.62 -3.00 -18.89
C GLN A 255 17.95 -3.73 -19.18
N LEU A 256 18.91 -3.61 -18.27
CA LEU A 256 20.19 -4.31 -18.31
C LEU A 256 20.14 -5.55 -17.42
N ASN A 257 20.86 -6.60 -17.82
CA ASN A 257 21.16 -7.71 -16.92
C ASN A 257 22.26 -7.26 -15.94
N TYR A 258 21.85 -6.58 -14.86
CA TYR A 258 22.76 -5.88 -13.96
C TYR A 258 23.19 -6.76 -12.78
N ASN A 259 24.47 -7.11 -12.73
CA ASN A 259 25.16 -7.63 -11.53
C ASN A 259 26.03 -6.50 -10.91
N PRO A 260 25.91 -6.23 -9.58
CA PRO A 260 26.76 -5.29 -8.85
C PRO A 260 28.27 -5.44 -9.10
N ASP A 261 28.78 -6.65 -9.35
CA ASP A 261 30.20 -6.91 -9.60
C ASP A 261 30.72 -6.18 -10.85
N HIS A 262 29.84 -5.90 -11.83
CA HIS A 262 30.21 -5.13 -13.03
C HIS A 262 30.53 -3.66 -12.73
N LEU A 263 30.07 -3.09 -11.61
CA LEU A 263 30.47 -1.73 -11.22
C LEU A 263 31.94 -1.68 -10.76
N GLU A 264 32.47 -2.77 -10.18
CA GLU A 264 33.87 -2.83 -9.77
C GLU A 264 34.79 -2.90 -10.99
N ALA A 265 34.39 -3.63 -12.03
CA ALA A 265 35.11 -3.66 -13.31
C ALA A 265 35.20 -2.25 -13.92
N LEU A 266 34.10 -1.48 -13.89
CA LEU A 266 34.10 -0.09 -14.39
C LEU A 266 34.99 0.84 -13.59
N ARG A 267 35.14 0.63 -12.28
CA ARG A 267 36.05 1.44 -11.46
C ARG A 267 37.51 1.20 -11.80
N LYS A 268 37.88 -0.04 -12.16
CA LYS A 268 39.25 -0.38 -12.59
C LYS A 268 39.60 0.29 -13.92
N ASP A 269 38.69 0.24 -14.90
CA ASP A 269 38.92 0.86 -16.23
C ASP A 269 38.90 2.40 -16.20
N ILE A 270 38.13 3.02 -15.28
CA ILE A 270 38.14 4.48 -15.09
C ILE A 270 39.48 4.98 -14.50
N GLN A 271 40.17 4.17 -13.68
CA GLN A 271 41.48 4.56 -13.13
C GLN A 271 42.62 4.54 -14.18
N THR A 272 42.45 3.84 -15.31
CA THR A 272 43.48 3.76 -16.37
C THR A 272 43.46 4.92 -17.39
N LYS A 273 42.46 5.81 -17.37
CA LYS A 273 42.51 7.07 -18.14
C LYS A 273 42.99 8.20 -17.24
N GLU A 274 44.30 8.45 -17.26
CA GLU A 274 44.93 9.58 -16.56
C GLU A 274 44.29 10.92 -16.97
N VAL A 275 43.89 11.70 -15.97
CA VAL A 275 43.51 13.12 -16.11
C VAL A 275 44.57 13.94 -15.37
N PRO A 276 45.06 15.08 -15.93
CA PRO A 276 46.13 15.85 -15.33
C PRO A 276 45.71 16.47 -13.99
N VAL A 277 46.56 16.31 -12.98
CA VAL A 277 46.39 16.82 -11.62
C VAL A 277 46.49 18.35 -11.61
N PRO A 278 45.53 19.10 -11.02
CA PRO A 278 45.77 20.50 -10.67
C PRO A 278 46.54 20.60 -9.35
N VAL A 279 47.55 21.47 -9.37
CA VAL A 279 48.50 21.83 -8.30
C VAL A 279 47.77 22.28 -7.02
N PRO A 280 48.22 21.87 -5.81
CA PRO A 280 47.63 22.35 -4.56
C PRO A 280 48.23 23.70 -4.12
N VAL A 281 47.37 24.61 -3.65
CA VAL A 281 47.76 25.83 -2.92
C VAL A 281 47.50 25.61 -1.43
N PRO A 282 48.43 25.96 -0.51
CA PRO A 282 48.27 25.71 0.92
C PRO A 282 47.73 26.94 1.67
N VAL A 283 46.86 26.71 2.67
CA VAL A 283 46.53 27.66 3.76
C VAL A 283 46.06 26.86 5.01
N PRO A 284 46.08 27.41 6.23
CA PRO A 284 46.96 26.93 7.30
C PRO A 284 46.25 26.28 8.49
N VAL A 285 47.10 25.73 9.36
CA VAL A 285 46.83 24.98 10.59
C VAL A 285 46.38 25.87 11.74
N GLU A 286 45.27 25.49 12.39
CA GLU A 286 44.89 25.73 13.80
C GLU A 286 43.75 24.71 14.12
N GLN A 287 43.55 24.12 15.28
CA GLN A 287 44.24 24.07 16.57
C GLN A 287 43.70 22.82 17.30
N ILE A 288 44.47 22.33 18.26
CA ILE A 288 44.32 21.05 18.99
C ILE A 288 42.99 20.98 19.77
N ALA A 289 42.17 19.95 19.50
CA ALA A 289 40.97 19.64 20.27
C ALA A 289 41.33 18.89 21.57
N ARG A 290 41.03 19.52 22.72
CA ARG A 290 41.02 18.87 24.03
C ARG A 290 39.83 17.92 24.14
N ALA A 291 40.10 16.67 24.53
CA ALA A 291 39.08 15.69 24.90
C ALA A 291 38.41 16.13 26.21
N THR A 292 37.14 16.52 26.14
CA THR A 292 36.27 16.67 27.32
C THR A 292 35.46 15.40 27.50
N VAL A 293 35.68 14.73 28.64
CA VAL A 293 34.85 13.64 29.15
C VAL A 293 33.44 14.20 29.35
N ARG A 294 32.48 13.70 28.57
CA ARG A 294 31.07 14.12 28.60
C ARG A 294 30.39 13.42 29.79
N GLY A 295 30.23 14.13 30.89
CA GLY A 295 29.26 13.76 31.92
C GLY A 295 27.85 14.00 31.37
N GLU A 296 26.97 13.00 31.47
CA GLU A 296 25.57 13.10 31.06
C GLU A 296 24.88 14.25 31.81
N SER A 297 24.26 15.16 31.06
CA SER A 297 23.52 16.28 31.63
C SER A 297 22.26 15.78 32.34
N ILE A 298 21.80 16.50 33.38
CA ILE A 298 20.49 16.24 34.03
C ILE A 298 19.37 16.22 32.97
N GLY A 299 19.48 17.02 31.91
CA GLY A 299 18.53 17.00 30.80
C GLY A 299 18.52 15.70 29.99
N ASP A 300 19.68 15.06 29.81
CA ASP A 300 19.80 13.77 29.12
C ASP A 300 19.12 12.65 29.93
N LYS A 301 19.26 12.70 31.27
CA LYS A 301 18.60 11.75 32.19
C LYS A 301 17.08 11.93 32.23
N ILE A 302 16.58 13.17 32.16
CA ILE A 302 15.13 13.44 32.09
C ILE A 302 14.57 12.88 30.78
N ALA A 303 15.24 13.12 29.66
CA ALA A 303 14.83 12.59 28.35
C ALA A 303 14.82 11.05 28.33
N GLU A 304 15.80 10.40 28.97
CA GLU A 304 15.85 8.95 29.07
C GLU A 304 14.71 8.39 29.95
N ILE A 305 14.40 9.04 31.08
CA ILE A 305 13.30 8.64 31.96
C ILE A 305 11.94 8.80 31.26
N GLU A 306 11.72 9.91 30.54
CA GLU A 306 10.51 10.10 29.74
C GLU A 306 10.37 9.04 28.64
N LEU A 307 11.48 8.65 28.01
CA LEU A 307 11.49 7.62 26.99
C LEU A 307 11.15 6.24 27.58
N ARG A 308 11.72 5.86 28.73
CA ARG A 308 11.39 4.62 29.44
C ARG A 308 9.93 4.58 29.89
N LEU A 309 9.42 5.66 30.49
CA LEU A 309 8.00 5.77 30.87
C LEU A 309 7.05 5.65 29.66
N SER A 310 7.48 6.14 28.49
CA SER A 310 6.75 5.96 27.23
C SER A 310 6.77 4.51 26.76
N GLU A 311 7.91 3.83 26.83
CA GLU A 311 8.07 2.42 26.47
C GLU A 311 7.27 1.50 27.40
N ASP A 312 7.30 1.73 28.71
CA ASP A 312 6.54 0.95 29.69
C ASP A 312 5.02 1.06 29.45
N ARG A 313 4.52 2.28 29.20
CA ARG A 313 3.12 2.50 28.84
C ARG A 313 2.74 1.82 27.51
N ARG A 314 3.65 1.84 26.52
CA ARG A 314 3.44 1.16 25.23
C ARG A 314 3.35 -0.34 25.43
N ASN A 315 4.25 -0.93 26.22
CA ASN A 315 4.27 -2.36 26.50
C ASN A 315 3.00 -2.80 27.25
N GLU A 316 2.54 -2.01 28.23
CA GLU A 316 1.28 -2.28 28.94
C GLU A 316 0.07 -2.30 28.00
N ILE A 317 -0.01 -1.34 27.06
CA ILE A 317 -1.09 -1.29 26.06
C ILE A 317 -1.01 -2.49 25.11
N VAL A 318 0.19 -2.83 24.63
CA VAL A 318 0.40 -3.99 23.73
C VAL A 318 0.01 -5.29 24.45
N GLU A 319 0.40 -5.48 25.72
CA GLU A 319 -0.01 -6.64 26.50
C GLU A 319 -1.53 -6.72 26.69
N LYS A 320 -2.19 -5.60 27.01
CA LYS A 320 -3.66 -5.57 27.13
C LYS A 320 -4.35 -5.99 25.83
N ILE A 321 -3.83 -5.57 24.68
CA ILE A 321 -4.35 -5.95 23.36
C ILE A 321 -4.10 -7.44 23.09
N LEU A 322 -2.88 -7.93 23.34
CA LEU A 322 -2.51 -9.33 23.14
C LEU A 322 -3.34 -10.27 24.04
N GLN A 323 -3.52 -9.93 25.32
CA GLN A 323 -4.37 -10.69 26.25
C GLN A 323 -5.83 -10.73 25.78
N LYS A 324 -6.41 -9.59 25.37
CA LYS A 324 -7.76 -9.55 24.82
C LYS A 324 -7.91 -10.43 23.57
N ASN A 325 -6.91 -10.42 22.69
CA ASN A 325 -6.88 -11.27 21.50
C ASN A 325 -6.82 -12.77 21.85
N ALA A 326 -5.98 -13.15 22.81
CA ALA A 326 -5.85 -14.53 23.27
C ALA A 326 -7.17 -15.06 23.89
N VAL A 327 -7.82 -14.27 24.74
CA VAL A 327 -9.12 -14.64 25.33
C VAL A 327 -10.20 -14.84 24.27
N LYS A 328 -10.24 -14.01 23.22
CA LYS A 328 -11.22 -14.15 22.13
C LYS A 328 -10.93 -15.37 21.24
N GLN A 329 -9.66 -15.67 20.96
CA GLN A 329 -9.28 -16.91 20.27
C GLN A 329 -9.70 -18.14 21.07
N GLN A 330 -9.50 -18.12 22.39
CA GLN A 330 -9.95 -19.21 23.27
C GLN A 330 -11.47 -19.35 23.27
N LYS A 331 -12.23 -18.24 23.34
CA LYS A 331 -13.71 -18.28 23.22
C LYS A 331 -14.17 -18.87 21.88
N HIS A 332 -13.51 -18.50 20.78
CA HIS A 332 -13.82 -19.05 19.46
C HIS A 332 -13.51 -20.55 19.37
N LEU A 333 -12.37 -20.98 19.91
CA LEU A 333 -12.02 -22.41 19.99
C LEU A 333 -13.03 -23.19 20.85
N SER A 334 -13.44 -22.64 22.00
CA SER A 334 -14.48 -23.23 22.85
C SER A 334 -15.83 -23.32 22.14
N PHE A 335 -16.21 -22.32 21.34
CA PHE A 335 -17.42 -22.34 20.54
C PHE A 335 -17.37 -23.41 19.44
N VAL A 336 -16.24 -23.54 18.74
CA VAL A 336 -16.03 -24.59 17.73
C VAL A 336 -16.06 -25.98 18.36
N ALA A 337 -15.43 -26.16 19.52
CA ALA A 337 -15.49 -27.41 20.27
C ALA A 337 -16.92 -27.75 20.72
N TRP A 338 -17.67 -26.75 21.20
CA TRP A 338 -19.08 -26.91 21.57
C TRP A 338 -19.94 -27.35 20.38
N LEU A 339 -19.74 -26.78 19.19
CA LEU A 339 -20.42 -27.21 17.96
C LEU A 339 -20.10 -28.66 17.58
N ALA A 340 -18.85 -29.09 17.76
CA ALA A 340 -18.45 -30.49 17.53
C ALA A 340 -19.14 -31.45 18.51
N SER A 341 -19.20 -31.09 19.79
CA SER A 341 -19.94 -31.87 20.81
C SER A 341 -21.44 -31.92 20.53
N LEU A 342 -22.03 -30.81 20.08
CA LEU A 342 -23.44 -30.75 19.67
C LEU A 342 -23.72 -31.71 18.50
N LYS A 343 -22.80 -31.80 17.53
CA LYS A 343 -22.92 -32.74 16.41
C LYS A 343 -22.90 -34.20 16.88
N GLN A 344 -22.00 -34.56 17.79
CA GLN A 344 -21.94 -35.90 18.38
C GLN A 344 -23.22 -36.23 19.17
N TYR A 345 -23.75 -35.27 19.91
CA TYR A 345 -25.02 -35.44 20.64
C TYR A 345 -26.20 -35.65 19.69
N ILE A 346 -26.27 -34.93 18.56
CA ILE A 346 -27.29 -35.13 17.52
C ILE A 346 -27.20 -36.54 16.91
N GLU A 347 -25.98 -37.02 16.64
CA GLU A 347 -25.76 -38.38 16.11
C GLU A 347 -26.16 -39.47 17.11
N LEU A 348 -25.85 -39.27 18.40
CA LEU A 348 -26.27 -40.15 19.49
C LEU A 348 -27.80 -40.17 19.62
N LEU A 349 -28.47 -39.03 19.61
CA LEU A 349 -29.93 -38.99 19.64
C LEU A 349 -30.55 -39.73 18.46
N ARG A 350 -29.94 -39.61 17.27
CA ARG A 350 -30.38 -40.32 16.07
C ARG A 350 -30.23 -41.84 16.21
N SER A 351 -29.19 -42.34 16.89
CA SER A 351 -29.04 -43.79 17.14
C SER A 351 -30.10 -44.34 18.10
N PHE A 352 -30.65 -43.50 18.99
CA PHE A 352 -31.80 -43.82 19.84
C PHE A 352 -33.16 -43.48 19.20
N GLY A 353 -33.20 -43.13 17.91
CA GLY A 353 -34.43 -42.79 17.19
C GLY A 353 -35.08 -41.45 17.60
N LYS A 354 -34.36 -40.58 18.32
CA LYS A 354 -34.83 -39.26 18.77
C LYS A 354 -34.21 -38.15 17.91
N THR A 355 -34.92 -37.03 17.75
CA THR A 355 -34.45 -35.85 17.01
C THR A 355 -34.72 -34.58 17.81
N ILE A 356 -33.79 -33.61 17.74
CA ILE A 356 -33.91 -32.30 18.40
C ILE A 356 -34.83 -31.35 17.61
N LEU A 357 -35.01 -31.61 16.31
CA LEU A 357 -35.97 -30.87 15.49
C LEU A 357 -37.38 -31.38 15.80
N HIS A 358 -38.25 -30.51 16.35
CA HIS A 358 -39.68 -30.75 16.35
C HIS A 358 -40.13 -31.04 14.92
N LYS A 359 -40.58 -32.26 14.63
CA LYS A 359 -41.39 -32.51 13.44
C LYS A 359 -42.68 -31.72 13.64
N THR A 360 -42.85 -30.61 12.95
CA THR A 360 -44.19 -30.06 12.72
C THR A 360 -44.91 -31.08 11.85
N HIS A 361 -45.69 -31.96 12.48
CA HIS A 361 -46.67 -32.78 11.79
C HIS A 361 -47.80 -31.87 11.30
N THR A 362 -47.56 -31.18 10.19
CA THR A 362 -48.60 -30.50 9.41
C THR A 362 -48.48 -30.93 7.96
N THR A 363 -48.70 -32.23 7.72
CA THR A 363 -49.24 -32.70 6.45
C THR A 363 -50.69 -32.26 6.37
N PHE A 364 -50.95 -31.10 5.77
CA PHE A 364 -52.30 -30.77 5.30
C PHE A 364 -52.53 -31.55 4.00
N SER A 365 -53.25 -32.67 4.10
CA SER A 365 -53.58 -33.51 2.93
C SER A 365 -54.86 -33.10 2.22
N ASN A 366 -55.66 -32.19 2.79
CA ASN A 366 -56.87 -31.68 2.15
C ASN A 366 -57.21 -30.27 2.65
N ILE A 367 -57.32 -29.31 1.72
CA ILE A 367 -57.87 -27.98 1.97
C ILE A 367 -59.36 -28.05 1.61
N TYR A 368 -60.24 -28.20 2.60
CA TYR A 368 -61.68 -28.32 2.37
C TYR A 368 -62.40 -26.97 2.17
N SER A 369 -61.77 -25.84 2.52
CA SER A 369 -62.20 -24.50 2.07
C SER A 369 -61.14 -23.45 2.37
N MET A 370 -60.99 -22.47 1.47
CA MET A 370 -60.36 -21.19 1.80
C MET A 370 -61.46 -20.19 2.11
N LYS A 371 -61.53 -19.71 3.35
CA LYS A 371 -62.29 -18.50 3.68
C LYS A 371 -61.38 -17.28 3.43
N PRO A 372 -61.69 -16.39 2.48
CA PRO A 372 -60.98 -15.13 2.39
C PRO A 372 -61.26 -14.31 3.66
N LEU A 373 -60.21 -13.91 4.37
CA LEU A 373 -60.30 -12.92 5.44
C LEU A 373 -60.63 -11.57 4.79
N ASN A 374 -61.90 -11.21 4.84
CA ASN A 374 -62.38 -9.91 4.39
C ASN A 374 -62.01 -8.86 5.46
N ASN A 375 -60.79 -8.35 5.41
CA ASN A 375 -60.41 -7.19 6.22
C ASN A 375 -60.66 -5.92 5.44
N VAL A 376 -61.90 -5.45 5.51
CA VAL A 376 -62.24 -4.05 5.28
C VAL A 376 -61.57 -3.23 6.39
N ILE A 377 -60.33 -2.79 6.15
CA ILE A 377 -59.74 -1.69 6.92
C ILE A 377 -60.24 -0.40 6.27
N LYS A 378 -61.28 0.20 6.85
CA LYS A 378 -61.70 1.57 6.55
C LYS A 378 -60.58 2.51 6.95
N ILE A 379 -59.85 3.04 5.97
CA ILE A 379 -59.06 4.26 6.16
C ILE A 379 -60.06 5.42 6.18
N ARG A 380 -60.18 6.08 7.34
CA ARG A 380 -60.91 7.34 7.46
C ARG A 380 -59.97 8.42 6.89
N LEU A 381 -60.42 9.07 5.81
CA LEU A 381 -59.77 10.23 5.20
C LEU A 381 -59.72 11.41 6.18
#